data_AF-A0AAP8N728-F1
#
_entry.id   AF-A0AAP8N728-F1
#
_cell.length_a   1.000
_cell.length_b   1.000
_cell.length_c   1.000
_cell.angle_alpha   90.00
_cell.angle_beta   90.00
_cell.angle_gamma   90.00
#
_symmetry.space_group_name_H-M   'P 1'
#
loop_
_entity.id
_entity.type
_entity.pdbx_description
1 polymer ?
#
loop_
_entity_poly.entity_id
_entity_poly.type
_entity_poly.pdbx_seq_one_letter_code
_entity_poly.pdbx_strand_id
1 'polypeptide(L)'
;QWTALQPTRELEGVLKFNVAKDWDTFKEGLALFEAPAQNFVFASDDGTIAYRANGNIPIRKKGDGLMPVPGWTSEYGWKGYIPYEELPTLI
;
A
#
# COMPACT_ATOMS: atom_id res chain seq x y z
N GLN A 1 -1.33 -8.77 -14.58
CA GLN A 1 -0.23 -8.04 -13.91
C GLN A 1 -0.54 -7.97 -12.41
N TRP A 2 0.44 -8.18 -11.53
CA TRP A 2 0.27 -8.17 -10.07
C TRP A 2 1.43 -7.40 -9.43
N THR A 3 1.14 -6.57 -8.43
CA THR A 3 2.14 -5.70 -7.77
C THR A 3 3.18 -6.49 -6.97
N ALA A 4 2.80 -7.60 -6.34
CA ALA A 4 3.74 -8.44 -5.58
C ALA A 4 4.70 -9.26 -6.46
N LEU A 5 4.61 -9.15 -7.80
CA LEU A 5 5.60 -9.68 -8.74
C LEU A 5 6.63 -8.62 -9.16
N GLN A 6 6.60 -7.43 -8.57
CA GLN A 6 7.61 -6.39 -8.76
C GLN A 6 8.60 -6.42 -7.59
N PRO A 7 9.84 -5.92 -7.77
CA PRO A 7 10.74 -5.69 -6.64
C PRO A 7 10.10 -4.71 -5.66
N THR A 8 10.04 -5.10 -4.39
CA THR A 8 9.40 -4.34 -3.32
C THR A 8 10.18 -4.49 -2.01
N ARG A 9 9.83 -3.69 -0.99
CA ARG A 9 10.62 -3.53 0.25
C ARG A 9 9.90 -3.97 1.52
N GLU A 10 8.96 -4.91 1.44
CA GLU A 10 8.11 -5.29 2.58
C GLU A 10 8.91 -5.70 3.81
N LEU A 11 9.95 -6.52 3.63
CA LEU A 11 10.75 -6.99 4.76
C LEU A 11 11.42 -5.81 5.49
N GLU A 12 11.92 -4.83 4.74
CA GLU A 12 12.48 -3.61 5.32
C GLU A 12 11.41 -2.79 6.05
N GLY A 13 10.23 -2.64 5.44
CA GLY A 13 9.08 -1.99 6.06
C GLY A 13 8.68 -2.64 7.37
N VAL A 14 8.55 -3.97 7.38
CA VAL A 14 8.23 -4.76 8.58
C VAL A 14 9.25 -4.54 9.68
N LEU A 15 10.55 -4.64 9.35
CA LEU A 15 11.61 -4.40 10.33
C LEU A 15 11.57 -2.97 10.88
N LYS A 16 11.24 -1.98 10.05
CA LYS A 16 11.16 -0.57 10.46
C LYS A 16 9.95 -0.29 11.36
N PHE A 17 8.75 -0.73 10.99
CA PHE A 17 7.55 -0.47 11.80
C PHE A 17 7.46 -1.36 13.05
N ASN A 18 8.15 -2.50 13.10
CA ASN A 18 8.23 -3.35 14.30
C ASN A 18 8.93 -2.68 15.49
N VAL A 19 9.74 -1.65 15.23
CA VAL A 19 10.47 -0.90 16.27
C VAL A 19 9.95 0.53 16.45
N ALA A 20 8.90 0.90 15.73
CA ALA A 20 8.29 2.23 15.81
C ALA A 20 7.74 2.51 17.22
N LYS A 21 7.72 3.80 17.59
CA LYS A 21 7.32 4.26 18.93
C LYS A 21 6.04 5.08 18.93
N ASP A 22 5.67 5.57 17.76
CA ASP A 22 4.52 6.43 17.54
C ASP A 22 3.96 6.18 16.14
N TRP A 23 2.81 6.78 15.85
CA TRP A 23 2.15 6.60 14.56
C TRP A 23 3.00 7.10 13.38
N ASP A 24 3.71 8.21 13.53
CA ASP A 24 4.47 8.79 12.43
C ASP A 24 5.67 7.91 12.04
N THR A 25 6.42 7.38 13.02
CA THR A 25 7.51 6.43 12.78
C THR A 25 7.00 5.07 12.28
N PHE A 26 5.79 4.65 12.68
CA PHE A 26 5.13 3.47 12.14
C PHE A 26 4.78 3.67 10.66
N LYS A 27 4.21 4.83 10.32
CA LYS A 27 3.85 5.22 8.95
C LYS A 27 5.07 5.29 8.02
N GLU A 28 6.23 5.72 8.51
CA GLU A 28 7.47 5.65 7.73
C GLU A 28 7.86 4.21 7.32
N GLY A 29 7.60 3.22 8.18
CA GLY A 29 7.79 1.81 7.83
C GLY A 29 6.74 1.32 6.84
N LEU A 30 5.48 1.77 7.00
CA LEU A 30 4.41 1.48 6.04
C LEU A 30 4.69 2.02 4.63
N ALA A 31 5.45 3.11 4.50
CA ALA A 31 5.86 3.65 3.21
C ALA A 31 6.74 2.68 2.40
N LEU A 32 7.32 1.67 3.04
CA LEU A 32 8.13 0.62 2.42
C LEU A 32 7.33 -0.67 2.15
N PHE A 33 6.09 -0.77 2.66
CA PHE A 33 5.25 -1.96 2.50
C PHE A 33 4.32 -1.81 1.29
N GLU A 34 4.77 -2.29 0.13
CA GLU A 34 4.17 -1.98 -1.17
C GLU A 34 3.20 -3.07 -1.65
N ALA A 35 3.42 -4.34 -1.33
CA ALA A 35 2.54 -5.43 -1.71
C ALA A 35 2.69 -6.67 -0.79
N PRO A 36 1.65 -7.49 -0.60
CA PRO A 36 0.28 -7.26 -1.03
C PRO A 36 -0.36 -6.11 -0.26
N ALA A 37 -1.37 -5.47 -0.83
CA ALA A 37 -2.11 -4.45 -0.08
C ALA A 37 -2.72 -5.06 1.18
N GLN A 38 -2.61 -4.36 2.32
CA GLN A 38 -3.11 -4.79 3.63
C GLN A 38 -3.76 -3.62 4.35
N ASN A 39 -4.68 -3.94 5.27
CA ASN A 39 -5.18 -2.99 6.25
C ASN A 39 -4.28 -3.04 7.48
N PHE A 40 -3.71 -1.91 7.85
CA PHE A 40 -2.92 -1.77 9.07
C PHE A 40 -3.75 -1.02 10.12
N VAL A 41 -3.69 -1.53 11.35
CA VAL A 41 -4.28 -0.91 12.52
C VAL A 41 -3.17 -0.72 13.53
N PHE A 42 -3.11 0.46 14.15
CA PHE A 42 -2.08 0.84 15.11
C PHE A 42 -2.74 1.35 16.39
N ALA A 43 -2.11 1.06 17.53
CA ALA A 43 -2.49 1.61 18.82
C ALA A 43 -1.23 1.84 19.68
N SER A 44 -1.20 2.94 20.43
CA SER A 44 -0.11 3.30 21.35
C SER A 44 -0.60 3.73 22.73
N ASP A 45 0.32 3.77 23.69
CA ASP A 45 0.08 4.13 25.09
C ASP A 45 -0.27 5.61 25.31
N ASP A 46 0.02 6.47 24.33
CA ASP A 46 -0.45 7.86 24.26
C ASP A 46 -1.94 7.99 23.89
N GLY A 47 -2.62 6.87 23.59
CA GLY A 47 -4.03 6.81 23.25
C GLY A 47 -4.35 6.93 21.75
N THR A 48 -3.34 7.03 20.89
CA THR A 48 -3.54 7.04 19.43
C THR A 48 -4.11 5.71 18.94
N ILE A 49 -5.15 5.74 18.10
CA ILE A 49 -5.70 4.56 17.42
C ILE A 49 -5.85 4.89 15.94
N ALA A 50 -4.98 4.32 15.10
CA ALA A 50 -4.93 4.65 13.70
C ALA A 50 -5.26 3.45 12.80
N TYR A 51 -5.76 3.75 11.61
CA TYR A 51 -6.04 2.82 10.52
C TYR A 51 -5.44 3.35 9.22
N ARG A 52 -4.89 2.44 8.41
CA ARG A 52 -4.46 2.75 7.05
C ARG A 52 -4.64 1.57 6.10
N ALA A 53 -5.28 1.82 4.95
CA ALA A 53 -5.26 0.90 3.82
C ALA A 53 -3.96 1.10 3.02
N ASN A 54 -3.02 0.17 3.11
CA ASN A 54 -1.65 0.37 2.62
C ASN A 54 -1.27 -0.59 1.49
N GLY A 55 -0.45 -0.12 0.55
CA GLY A 55 0.09 -0.85 -0.58
C GLY A 55 0.04 -0.06 -1.89
N ASN A 56 0.72 -0.56 -2.92
CA ASN A 56 0.73 -0.02 -4.27
C ASN A 56 -0.59 -0.36 -4.98
N ILE A 57 -1.49 0.63 -5.08
CA ILE A 57 -2.80 0.48 -5.71
C ILE A 57 -2.75 1.04 -7.15
N PRO A 58 -2.86 0.20 -8.19
CA PRO A 58 -2.69 0.67 -9.57
C PRO A 58 -3.89 1.49 -10.06
N ILE A 59 -3.59 2.62 -10.69
CA ILE A 59 -4.58 3.41 -11.44
C ILE A 59 -4.75 2.78 -12.81
N ARG A 60 -5.87 2.07 -13.00
CA ARG A 60 -6.19 1.37 -14.25
C ARG A 60 -6.60 2.36 -15.34
N LYS A 61 -6.09 2.18 -16.56
CA LYS A 61 -6.54 2.95 -17.72
C LYS A 61 -8.00 2.65 -18.10
N LYS A 62 -8.40 1.37 -17.98
CA LYS A 62 -9.73 0.85 -18.30
C LYS A 62 -10.04 -0.39 -17.46
N GLY A 63 -11.32 -0.65 -17.24
CA GLY A 63 -11.83 -1.81 -16.50
C GLY A 63 -11.87 -1.58 -14.99
N ASP A 64 -12.69 -2.37 -14.31
CA ASP A 64 -12.93 -2.34 -12.87
C ASP A 64 -12.11 -3.40 -12.10
N GLY A 65 -11.46 -4.32 -12.81
CA GLY A 65 -10.65 -5.38 -12.23
C GLY A 65 -11.43 -6.63 -11.83
N LEU A 66 -12.70 -6.76 -12.22
CA LEU A 66 -13.53 -7.93 -11.90
C LEU A 66 -13.23 -9.17 -12.75
N MET A 67 -12.84 -8.97 -14.02
CA MET A 67 -12.60 -10.04 -14.98
C MET A 67 -11.23 -9.90 -15.65
N PRO A 68 -10.65 -10.98 -16.19
CA PRO A 68 -9.48 -10.89 -17.06
C PRO A 68 -9.74 -9.97 -18.26
N VAL A 69 -8.71 -9.23 -18.65
CA VAL A 69 -8.75 -8.28 -19.77
C VAL A 69 -7.65 -8.60 -20.77
N PRO A 70 -7.76 -8.18 -22.05
CA PRO A 70 -6.72 -8.36 -23.06
C PRO A 70 -5.34 -7.87 -22.59
N GLY A 71 -4.41 -8.80 -22.38
CA GLY A 71 -3.05 -8.49 -21.92
C GLY A 71 -2.05 -8.17 -23.03
N TRP A 72 -2.45 -8.38 -24.30
CA TRP A 72 -1.62 -8.13 -25.48
C TRP A 72 -1.73 -6.70 -26.04
N THR A 73 -2.57 -5.84 -25.44
CA THR A 73 -2.69 -4.42 -25.80
C THR A 73 -2.36 -3.53 -24.60
N SER A 74 -1.94 -2.29 -24.86
CA SER A 74 -1.64 -1.32 -23.80
C SER A 74 -2.88 -0.62 -23.21
N GLU A 75 -4.07 -0.93 -23.72
CA GLU A 75 -5.34 -0.27 -23.39
C GLU A 75 -5.72 -0.47 -21.91
N TYR A 76 -5.44 -1.65 -21.36
CA TYR A 76 -5.79 -2.05 -19.99
C TYR A 76 -4.61 -1.92 -19.00
N GLY A 77 -3.50 -1.33 -19.45
CA GLY A 77 -2.33 -1.09 -18.60
C GLY A 77 -2.61 -0.14 -17.44
N TRP A 78 -1.62 0.02 -16.57
CA TRP A 78 -1.67 0.97 -15.45
C TRP A 78 -1.07 2.32 -15.87
N LYS A 79 -1.56 3.43 -15.30
CA LYS A 79 -0.97 4.78 -15.47
C LYS A 79 0.08 5.10 -14.40
N GLY A 80 0.18 4.27 -13.38
CA GLY A 80 0.94 4.49 -12.16
C GLY A 80 0.18 3.90 -10.98
N TYR A 81 0.54 4.35 -9.78
CA TYR A 81 -0.13 3.99 -8.53
C TYR A 81 -0.81 5.21 -7.93
N ILE A 82 -1.83 5.00 -7.10
CA ILE A 82 -2.35 6.05 -6.21
C ILE A 82 -1.17 6.56 -5.37
N PRO A 83 -0.93 7.88 -5.30
CA PRO A 83 0.14 8.43 -4.47
C PRO A 83 0.02 7.98 -3.01
N TYR A 84 1.15 7.72 -2.35
CA TYR A 84 1.16 7.20 -0.99
C TYR A 84 0.35 8.07 -0.01
N GLU A 85 0.47 9.40 -0.11
CA GLU A 85 -0.26 10.34 0.76
C GLU A 85 -1.78 10.37 0.53
N GLU A 86 -2.27 9.84 -0.60
CA GLU A 86 -3.71 9.77 -0.91
C GLU A 86 -4.37 8.48 -0.41
N LEU A 87 -3.59 7.56 0.18
CA LEU A 87 -4.13 6.31 0.71
C LEU A 87 -5.03 6.55 1.95
N PRO A 88 -6.20 5.88 2.04
CA PRO A 88 -7.13 6.05 3.15
C PRO A 88 -6.45 5.88 4.50
N THR A 89 -6.56 6.91 5.34
CA THR A 89 -5.95 6.98 6.68
C THR A 89 -6.91 7.62 7.67
N LEU A 90 -6.98 7.06 8.87
CA LEU A 90 -7.71 7.59 10.02
C LEU A 90 -6.77 7.50 11.24
N ILE A 91 -6.77 8.52 12.11
CA ILE A 91 -6.00 8.59 13.35
C ILE A 91 -6.94 9.07 14.45
#